data_AF-A0A453D1R6-F1
#
_entry.id   AF-A0A453D1R6-F1
#
_cell.length_a   1.000
_cell.length_b   1.000
_cell.length_c   1.000
_cell.angle_alpha   90.00
_cell.angle_beta   90.00
_cell.angle_gamma   90.00
#
_symmetry.space_group_name_H-M   'P 1'
#
loop_
_entity.id
_entity.type
_entity.pdbx_description
1 polymer ?
#
loop_
_entity_poly.entity_id
_entity_poly.type
_entity_poly.pdbx_seq_one_letter_code
_entity_poly.pdbx_strand_id
1 'polypeptide(L)'
;QQRIALAWMLSKENSSHCPGGILADDQGLGKTISTIALIQKERIQQSNFMSADSDNKNSVPLDLDDDIVMAMDKNKPKGEPSDRLDHELCASSSGSAFNRMAKTVKVEPKKKGRVNLPSSASTSRSATRPSAGTLVVCPASILKQWASEIKAKVAESSRLSVLVYHGGSRTSKPTELAKYDVVVTTYTIVGQEVPKQDSDNDMEPNHDEKYGLCPDFAARKRKLTKQTKKKAIKKKKVNSSTADLDGGPLARVRWFRVVLDEAQTIKNHRTKSARACCGLKAKRRWCLSGTPMQNTIDDLYSYFRFLKYEPYSSFSLFRSMIKGPISRGSSQGYKKLQTVLKIILLRRTKETLLDGEPIIKVPPKTIELKKINFTQEERYFYLALEEGSREKFKEFAAAGTIKQNYANILVLLLRLRQACDHPYLLKDDNQANYTDRASIEMAKQLPREIVMNLLEKLEVRRPICMICAEQRKNYMDSRTGPKEPPENAVITTCCHIFCYECAQESLSEEEVCPVCKQKLSSELLFSRPVLRLCISDELESYAITS
;
A
#
# COMPACT_ATOMS: atom_id res chain seq x y z
N GLN A 1 1.53 31.25 11.52
CA GLN A 1 1.15 29.81 11.56
C GLN A 1 2.32 28.82 11.44
N GLN A 2 3.09 28.80 10.35
CA GLN A 2 4.04 27.71 10.06
C GLN A 2 5.16 27.64 11.11
N ARG A 3 5.54 28.78 11.70
CA ARG A 3 6.44 28.88 12.86
C ARG A 3 5.93 28.11 14.09
N ILE A 4 4.62 28.11 14.34
CA ILE A 4 4.00 27.36 15.45
C ILE A 4 4.12 25.85 15.19
N ALA A 5 3.87 25.41 13.94
CA ALA A 5 4.08 24.00 13.58
C ALA A 5 5.55 23.61 13.75
N LEU A 6 6.47 24.42 13.27
CA LEU A 6 7.90 24.17 13.42
C LEU A 6 8.31 24.05 14.89
N ALA A 7 7.87 24.98 15.74
CA ALA A 7 8.15 24.94 17.18
C ALA A 7 7.61 23.66 17.84
N TRP A 8 6.39 23.25 17.50
CA TRP A 8 5.81 22.00 17.97
C TRP A 8 6.56 20.78 17.43
N MET A 9 6.94 20.77 16.15
CA MET A 9 7.73 19.67 15.58
C MET A 9 9.09 19.53 16.26
N LEU A 10 9.79 20.65 16.51
CA LEU A 10 11.07 20.65 17.23
C LEU A 10 10.93 20.13 18.66
N SER A 11 9.87 20.51 19.39
CA SER A 11 9.66 19.99 20.74
C SER A 11 9.37 18.49 20.73
N LYS A 12 8.71 17.99 19.70
CA LYS A 12 8.44 16.55 19.53
C LYS A 12 9.67 15.74 19.20
N GLU A 13 10.54 16.22 18.32
CA GLU A 13 11.78 15.53 17.96
C GLU A 13 12.78 15.38 19.12
N ASN A 14 12.66 16.26 20.11
CA ASN A 14 13.47 16.23 21.34
C ASN A 14 12.77 15.49 22.50
N SER A 15 11.58 14.93 22.27
CA SER A 15 10.89 14.14 23.30
C SER A 15 11.45 12.72 23.41
N SER A 16 11.51 12.19 24.63
CA SER A 16 12.12 10.88 24.92
C SER A 16 11.23 9.68 24.58
N HIS A 17 9.90 9.84 24.59
CA HIS A 17 8.94 8.73 24.47
C HIS A 17 8.52 8.42 23.03
N CYS A 18 8.63 9.38 22.11
CA CYS A 18 8.29 9.22 20.69
C CYS A 18 8.81 10.44 19.90
N PRO A 19 10.06 10.40 19.39
CA PRO A 19 10.63 11.52 18.63
C PRO A 19 9.94 11.68 17.27
N GLY A 20 8.84 12.42 17.25
CA GLY A 20 7.96 12.50 16.10
C GLY A 20 6.49 12.79 16.44
N GLY A 21 5.61 12.64 15.45
CA GLY A 21 4.18 12.85 15.63
C GLY A 21 3.37 12.90 14.33
N ILE A 22 2.13 13.36 14.45
CA ILE A 22 1.19 13.50 13.34
C ILE A 22 0.91 14.99 13.11
N LEU A 23 1.35 15.51 11.97
CA LEU A 23 0.98 16.84 11.52
C LEU A 23 -0.28 16.73 10.65
N ALA A 24 -1.43 16.95 11.29
CA ALA A 24 -2.76 16.76 10.75
C ALA A 24 -3.44 18.06 10.29
N ASP A 25 -2.65 19.05 9.86
CA ASP A 25 -3.16 20.31 9.34
C ASP A 25 -3.93 20.12 8.03
N ASP A 26 -4.97 20.92 7.82
CA ASP A 26 -5.74 20.96 6.57
C ASP A 26 -4.85 21.18 5.34
N GLN A 27 -5.34 20.71 4.19
CA GLN A 27 -4.66 20.93 2.92
C GLN A 27 -4.54 22.45 2.63
N GLY A 28 -3.33 22.87 2.25
CA GLY A 28 -2.99 24.27 1.98
C GLY A 28 -2.37 25.03 3.15
N LEU A 29 -2.32 24.46 4.37
CA LEU A 29 -1.71 25.13 5.53
C LEU A 29 -0.17 25.07 5.58
N GLY A 30 0.46 24.40 4.61
CA GLY A 30 1.92 24.38 4.46
C GLY A 30 2.64 23.29 5.27
N LYS A 31 2.12 22.06 5.28
CA LYS A 31 2.80 20.91 5.92
C LYS A 31 4.22 20.70 5.38
N THR A 32 4.37 20.71 4.05
CA THR A 32 5.65 20.56 3.33
C THR A 32 6.67 21.61 3.79
N ILE A 33 6.31 22.89 3.78
CA ILE A 33 7.22 23.97 4.20
C ILE A 33 7.60 23.87 5.69
N SER A 34 6.67 23.48 6.57
CA SER A 34 6.97 23.23 7.98
C SER A 34 7.97 22.08 8.15
N THR A 35 7.84 21.00 7.37
CA THR A 35 8.80 19.89 7.36
C THR A 35 10.16 20.30 6.80
N ILE A 36 10.22 21.07 5.70
CA ILE A 36 11.49 21.57 5.14
C ILE A 36 12.21 22.45 6.17
N ALA A 37 11.48 23.35 6.84
CA ALA A 37 12.05 24.18 7.89
C ALA A 37 12.60 23.35 9.07
N LEU A 38 11.94 22.25 9.42
CA LEU A 38 12.40 21.31 10.45
C LEU A 38 13.69 20.59 10.03
N ILE A 39 13.76 20.13 8.77
CA ILE A 39 14.99 19.52 8.21
C ILE A 39 16.14 20.52 8.30
N GLN A 40 15.90 21.77 7.89
CA GLN A 40 16.93 22.80 7.92
C GLN A 40 17.37 23.14 9.34
N LYS A 41 16.43 23.27 10.29
CA LYS A 41 16.74 23.65 11.67
C LYS A 41 17.56 22.58 12.41
N GLU A 42 17.32 21.31 12.09
CA GLU A 42 17.99 20.16 12.69
C GLU A 42 19.18 19.64 11.86
N ARG A 43 19.63 20.40 10.86
CA ARG A 43 20.70 19.99 9.93
C ARG A 43 21.97 19.55 10.65
N ILE A 44 22.41 20.29 11.68
CA ILE A 44 23.63 19.95 12.44
C ILE A 44 23.47 18.58 13.12
N GLN A 45 22.32 18.32 13.76
CA GLN A 45 22.06 17.03 14.41
C GLN A 45 21.97 15.89 13.38
N GLN A 46 21.39 16.18 12.21
CA GLN A 46 21.35 15.24 11.09
C GLN A 46 22.76 14.90 10.60
N SER A 47 23.62 15.91 10.38
CA SER A 47 25.01 15.71 9.96
C SER A 47 25.81 14.93 10.99
N ASN A 48 25.65 15.23 12.28
CA ASN A 48 26.29 14.47 13.36
C ASN A 48 25.83 13.00 13.36
N PHE A 49 24.54 12.74 13.12
CA PHE A 49 24.02 11.38 13.00
C PHE A 49 24.60 10.62 11.80
N MET A 50 24.75 11.30 10.66
CA MET A 50 25.34 10.72 9.45
C MET A 50 26.84 10.40 9.63
N SER A 51 27.57 11.25 10.37
CA SER A 51 29.01 11.07 10.64
C SER A 51 29.33 10.12 11.80
N ALA A 52 28.39 9.88 12.74
CA ALA A 52 28.65 9.04 13.92
C ALA A 52 29.06 7.59 13.59
N ASP A 53 28.72 7.09 12.39
CA ASP A 53 29.12 5.75 11.94
C ASP A 53 30.50 5.71 11.25
N SER A 54 31.13 6.85 10.92
CA SER A 54 32.47 6.87 10.30
C SER A 54 33.61 6.66 11.30
N ASP A 55 33.41 7.06 12.56
CA ASP A 55 34.48 7.20 13.55
C ASP A 55 34.59 6.01 14.52
N ASN A 56 33.56 5.16 14.61
CA ASN A 56 33.52 4.08 15.59
C ASN A 56 33.79 2.70 14.97
N LYS A 57 35.06 2.41 14.67
CA LYS A 57 35.49 1.11 14.11
C LYS A 57 35.40 -0.08 15.09
N ASN A 58 34.97 0.14 16.34
CA ASN A 58 34.91 -0.90 17.39
C ASN A 58 33.59 -0.95 18.20
N SER A 59 32.51 -0.27 17.80
CA SER A 59 31.22 -0.40 18.51
C SER A 59 30.36 -1.52 17.94
N VAL A 60 29.91 -2.42 18.81
CA VAL A 60 28.82 -3.38 18.59
C VAL A 60 27.58 -2.61 18.07
N PRO A 61 26.80 -3.16 17.12
CA PRO A 61 25.59 -2.48 16.64
C PRO A 61 24.67 -2.18 17.83
N LEU A 62 24.50 -0.89 18.15
CA LEU A 62 23.42 -0.45 19.03
C LEU A 62 22.13 -0.58 18.22
N ASP A 63 21.37 -1.64 18.49
CA ASP A 63 20.02 -1.79 17.98
C ASP A 63 19.18 -0.64 18.51
N LEU A 64 18.93 0.36 17.64
CA LEU A 64 18.07 1.52 17.91
C LEU A 64 16.63 1.14 18.34
N ASP A 65 16.29 -0.16 18.25
CA ASP A 65 14.98 -0.70 18.56
C ASP A 65 14.91 -1.40 19.94
N ASP A 66 16.05 -1.68 20.59
CA ASP A 66 16.10 -2.40 21.89
C ASP A 66 16.15 -1.46 23.11
N ASP A 67 16.42 -0.16 22.94
CA ASP A 67 16.48 0.80 24.06
C ASP A 67 15.08 1.26 24.58
N ILE A 68 13.98 0.69 24.06
CA ILE A 68 12.59 1.01 24.48
C ILE A 68 11.93 -0.20 25.17
N VAL A 69 12.68 -1.01 25.90
CA VAL A 69 12.12 -2.01 26.83
C VAL A 69 12.44 -1.60 28.26
N MET A 70 11.51 -0.89 28.90
CA MET A 70 11.56 -0.71 30.34
C MET A 70 11.16 -2.02 31.03
N ALA A 71 12.05 -2.48 31.91
CA ALA A 71 11.80 -3.59 32.81
C ALA A 71 10.57 -3.29 33.69
N MET A 72 9.52 -4.08 33.55
CA MET A 72 8.48 -4.17 34.57
C MET A 72 9.06 -4.94 35.75
N ASP A 73 9.43 -4.20 36.81
CA ASP A 73 9.83 -4.78 38.08
C ASP A 73 8.66 -5.58 38.67
N LYS A 74 8.83 -6.91 38.70
CA LYS A 74 7.91 -7.84 39.35
C LYS A 74 8.31 -7.93 40.82
N ASN A 75 7.95 -6.94 41.61
CA ASN A 75 7.89 -7.10 43.06
C ASN A 75 6.56 -6.62 43.59
N LYS A 76 5.69 -7.61 43.78
CA LYS A 76 4.41 -7.51 44.48
C LYS A 76 4.67 -7.80 45.97
N PRO A 77 4.11 -7.02 46.90
CA PRO A 77 3.55 -7.61 48.10
C PRO A 77 2.04 -7.41 48.14
N LYS A 78 1.38 -8.39 48.74
CA LYS A 78 -0.08 -8.51 48.89
C LYS A 78 -0.59 -7.57 50.00
N GLY A 79 -1.79 -7.02 49.82
CA GLY A 79 -2.60 -6.44 50.89
C GLY A 79 -3.75 -5.56 50.36
N GLU A 80 -4.99 -6.01 50.56
CA GLU A 80 -6.24 -5.22 50.50
C GLU A 80 -6.80 -5.13 51.94
N PRO A 81 -7.88 -4.38 52.23
CA PRO A 81 -8.18 -2.99 51.86
C PRO A 81 -8.66 -2.18 53.10
N SER A 82 -8.65 -0.84 53.05
CA SER A 82 -9.60 -0.04 53.84
C SER A 82 -9.76 1.39 53.31
N ASP A 83 -11.01 1.84 53.39
CA ASP A 83 -11.56 3.14 53.06
C ASP A 83 -10.79 4.35 53.61
N ARG A 84 -10.77 5.45 52.84
CA ARG A 84 -11.54 6.67 53.09
C ARG A 84 -11.09 7.81 52.17
N LEU A 85 -12.10 8.51 51.67
CA LEU A 85 -12.03 9.82 51.04
C LEU A 85 -11.43 10.82 52.03
N ASP A 86 -10.63 11.77 51.53
CA ASP A 86 -10.89 13.20 51.74
C ASP A 86 -9.92 14.08 50.94
N HIS A 87 -10.33 15.34 50.88
CA HIS A 87 -10.15 16.36 49.87
C HIS A 87 -8.97 17.31 50.21
N GLU A 88 -8.70 18.25 49.30
CA GLU A 88 -7.99 19.55 49.51
C GLU A 88 -6.47 19.69 49.24
N LEU A 89 -6.21 20.33 48.09
CA LEU A 89 -5.63 21.68 47.90
C LEU A 89 -4.33 22.13 48.63
N CYS A 90 -3.50 22.73 47.77
CA CYS A 90 -2.66 23.93 47.96
C CYS A 90 -1.23 23.84 48.50
N ALA A 91 -0.32 24.22 47.59
CA ALA A 91 0.60 25.35 47.72
C ALA A 91 1.83 25.25 48.64
N SER A 92 2.97 25.31 47.94
CA SER A 92 4.07 26.27 48.13
C SER A 92 5.13 26.05 49.22
N SER A 93 6.35 26.32 48.74
CA SER A 93 7.44 27.05 49.41
C SER A 93 8.59 26.26 50.07
N SER A 94 9.76 26.55 49.51
CA SER A 94 11.03 26.90 50.17
C SER A 94 11.80 25.89 51.01
N GLY A 95 13.11 25.84 50.75
CA GLY A 95 14.08 26.09 51.82
C GLY A 95 15.15 25.03 52.07
N SER A 96 16.34 25.29 51.54
CA SER A 96 17.67 25.08 52.15
C SER A 96 18.12 23.69 52.66
N ALA A 97 19.12 23.18 51.93
CA ALA A 97 20.41 22.69 52.40
C ALA A 97 20.60 22.27 53.88
N PHE A 98 21.06 21.03 54.09
CA PHE A 98 22.09 20.73 55.10
C PHE A 98 22.95 19.51 54.69
N ASN A 99 24.26 19.70 54.73
CA ASN A 99 25.32 18.69 54.57
C ASN A 99 25.28 17.65 55.71
N ARG A 100 25.55 16.36 55.42
CA ARG A 100 26.63 15.61 56.10
C ARG A 100 26.88 14.19 55.58
N MET A 101 28.18 13.92 55.47
CA MET A 101 28.90 12.68 55.79
C MET A 101 28.98 11.53 54.77
N ALA A 102 30.16 11.52 54.15
CA ALA A 102 30.86 10.37 53.61
C ALA A 102 31.00 9.21 54.61
N LYS A 103 30.88 7.99 54.09
CA LYS A 103 31.58 6.81 54.60
C LYS A 103 32.18 6.02 53.44
N THR A 104 33.50 6.07 53.38
CA THR A 104 34.40 5.19 52.63
C THR A 104 34.33 3.76 53.17
N VAL A 105 34.23 2.76 52.30
CA VAL A 105 34.64 1.38 52.61
C VAL A 105 35.51 0.83 51.48
N LYS A 106 36.59 0.18 51.92
CA LYS A 106 37.81 -0.23 51.24
C LYS A 106 37.61 -1.36 50.22
N VAL A 107 38.42 -1.31 49.17
CA VAL A 107 38.75 -2.41 48.25
C VAL A 107 40.01 -3.10 48.76
N GLU A 108 40.07 -4.43 48.73
CA GLU A 108 41.30 -5.19 48.45
C GLU A 108 41.01 -6.59 47.84
N PRO A 109 41.99 -7.19 47.10
CA PRO A 109 41.74 -8.08 45.96
C PRO A 109 42.22 -9.53 46.17
N LYS A 110 41.77 -10.47 45.31
CA LYS A 110 42.37 -11.80 44.96
C LYS A 110 41.35 -12.55 44.07
N LYS A 111 41.63 -13.31 43.01
CA LYS A 111 42.83 -13.99 42.46
C LYS A 111 42.66 -14.22 40.95
N LYS A 112 43.80 -14.29 40.25
CA LYS A 112 43.97 -14.65 38.83
C LYS A 112 43.54 -16.10 38.53
N GLY A 113 42.88 -16.32 37.39
CA GLY A 113 42.56 -17.64 36.84
C GLY A 113 42.58 -17.64 35.30
N ARG A 114 43.74 -18.04 34.77
CA ARG A 114 44.06 -18.65 33.46
C ARG A 114 43.20 -18.29 32.22
N VAL A 115 43.84 -17.57 31.30
CA VAL A 115 43.42 -17.34 29.90
C VAL A 115 43.56 -18.65 29.11
N ASN A 116 42.50 -19.07 28.43
CA ASN A 116 42.57 -19.99 27.29
C ASN A 116 42.22 -19.22 26.02
N LEU A 117 43.20 -19.07 25.13
CA LEU A 117 43.04 -18.61 23.75
C LEU A 117 42.37 -19.74 22.93
N PRO A 118 41.37 -19.43 22.08
CA PRO A 118 41.15 -20.18 20.86
C PRO A 118 41.75 -19.40 19.68
N SER A 119 42.58 -20.10 18.94
CA SER A 119 43.27 -19.68 17.73
C SER A 119 42.31 -19.21 16.63
N SER A 120 42.72 -18.12 15.97
CA SER A 120 42.52 -17.85 14.53
C SER A 120 41.25 -18.41 13.88
N ALA A 121 40.15 -17.66 13.99
CA ALA A 121 39.02 -17.76 13.07
C ALA A 121 38.83 -16.38 12.41
N SER A 122 38.96 -16.35 11.08
CA SER A 122 38.74 -15.19 10.23
C SER A 122 37.38 -14.54 10.50
N THR A 123 37.37 -13.38 11.15
CA THR A 123 36.16 -12.57 11.38
C THR A 123 35.73 -11.92 10.07
N SER A 124 34.70 -12.47 9.44
CA SER A 124 33.93 -11.78 8.41
C SER A 124 33.34 -10.50 9.01
N ARG A 125 33.81 -9.33 8.55
CA ARG A 125 33.32 -8.01 8.95
C ARG A 125 31.81 -7.91 8.73
N SER A 126 31.02 -7.75 9.79
CA SER A 126 29.61 -7.35 9.68
C SER A 126 29.54 -5.93 9.13
N ALA A 127 29.05 -5.76 7.90
CA ALA A 127 28.90 -4.43 7.30
C ALA A 127 27.81 -3.65 8.08
N THR A 128 28.22 -2.62 8.82
CA THR A 128 27.31 -1.70 9.51
C THR A 128 26.48 -0.93 8.47
N ARG A 129 25.18 -0.75 8.76
CA ARG A 129 24.26 0.01 7.89
C ARG A 129 24.67 1.49 7.89
N PRO A 130 24.80 2.14 6.72
CA PRO A 130 25.12 3.56 6.69
C PRO A 130 23.98 4.39 7.28
N SER A 131 24.33 5.43 8.03
CA SER A 131 23.40 6.45 8.50
C SER A 131 23.18 7.51 7.43
N ALA A 132 21.91 7.86 7.19
CA ALA A 132 21.50 8.85 6.19
C ALA A 132 20.60 9.92 6.81
N GLY A 133 20.33 10.98 6.05
CA GLY A 133 19.52 12.10 6.47
C GLY A 133 18.02 11.79 6.57
N THR A 134 17.21 12.60 5.90
CA THR A 134 15.74 12.48 5.94
C THR A 134 15.22 11.67 4.74
N LEU A 135 14.41 10.65 4.99
CA LEU A 135 13.62 9.95 3.97
C LEU A 135 12.20 10.51 3.94
N VAL A 136 11.74 10.98 2.79
CA VAL A 136 10.35 11.36 2.54
C VAL A 136 9.69 10.30 1.66
N VAL A 137 8.58 9.74 2.13
CA VAL A 137 7.77 8.77 1.40
C VAL A 137 6.45 9.45 1.05
N CYS A 138 6.13 9.58 -0.24
CA CYS A 138 4.96 10.30 -0.70
C CYS A 138 4.28 9.61 -1.91
N PRO A 139 3.06 10.01 -2.30
CA PRO A 139 2.45 9.57 -3.55
C PRO A 139 3.33 9.91 -4.78
N ALA A 140 3.31 9.06 -5.80
CA ALA A 140 4.13 9.22 -7.00
C ALA A 140 3.88 10.57 -7.71
N SER A 141 2.66 11.09 -7.64
CA SER A 141 2.24 12.36 -8.23
C SER A 141 2.97 13.58 -7.65
N ILE A 142 3.46 13.52 -6.41
CA ILE A 142 4.09 14.67 -5.73
C ILE A 142 5.60 14.51 -5.47
N LEU A 143 6.23 13.44 -5.98
CA LEU A 143 7.68 13.21 -5.88
C LEU A 143 8.49 14.42 -6.37
N LYS A 144 8.22 14.86 -7.60
CA LYS A 144 8.93 15.99 -8.22
C LYS A 144 8.61 17.29 -7.51
N GLN A 145 7.37 17.45 -7.03
CA GLN A 145 6.96 18.62 -6.26
C GLN A 145 7.79 18.77 -4.98
N TRP A 146 7.98 17.69 -4.20
CA TRP A 146 8.84 17.72 -3.01
C TRP A 146 10.27 18.19 -3.32
N ALA A 147 10.88 17.64 -4.38
CA ALA A 147 12.22 18.03 -4.78
C ALA A 147 12.30 19.50 -5.23
N SER A 148 11.30 19.98 -5.98
CA SER A 148 11.20 21.38 -6.41
C SER A 148 10.96 22.33 -5.24
N GLU A 149 10.10 21.96 -4.28
CA GLU A 149 9.83 22.79 -3.10
C GLU A 149 11.07 22.93 -2.21
N ILE A 150 11.84 21.86 -1.98
CA ILE A 150 13.10 21.96 -1.22
C ILE A 150 14.07 22.92 -1.92
N LYS A 151 14.24 22.80 -3.23
CA LYS A 151 15.13 23.70 -4.00
C LYS A 151 14.65 25.15 -3.98
N ALA A 152 13.34 25.39 -4.08
CA ALA A 152 12.78 26.73 -4.17
C ALA A 152 12.68 27.45 -2.81
N LYS A 153 12.55 26.70 -1.71
CA LYS A 153 12.26 27.27 -0.37
C LYS A 153 13.48 27.35 0.54
N VAL A 154 14.59 26.72 0.18
CA VAL A 154 15.86 26.78 0.93
C VAL A 154 16.81 27.74 0.23
N ALA A 155 17.38 28.70 0.97
CA ALA A 155 18.34 29.65 0.43
C ALA A 155 19.63 28.95 -0.04
N GLU A 156 20.25 29.45 -1.11
CA GLU A 156 21.42 28.81 -1.76
C GLU A 156 22.59 28.59 -0.78
N SER A 157 22.84 29.54 0.13
CA SER A 157 23.87 29.45 1.19
C SER A 157 23.67 28.29 2.16
N SER A 158 22.47 27.72 2.19
CA SER A 158 22.04 26.70 3.13
C SER A 158 21.42 25.47 2.45
N ARG A 159 21.68 25.31 1.14
CA ARG A 159 21.07 24.29 0.28
C ARG A 159 21.17 22.88 0.85
N LEU A 160 20.08 22.13 0.65
CA LEU A 160 19.97 20.71 0.96
C LEU A 160 20.18 19.89 -0.32
N SER A 161 20.98 18.84 -0.23
CA SER A 161 21.13 17.84 -1.29
C SER A 161 19.91 16.91 -1.30
N VAL A 162 19.26 16.78 -2.47
CA VAL A 162 18.02 16.02 -2.62
C VAL A 162 18.15 14.96 -3.73
N LEU A 163 17.83 13.72 -3.41
CA LEU A 163 17.73 12.61 -4.35
C LEU A 163 16.27 12.19 -4.54
N VAL A 164 15.79 12.17 -5.78
CA VAL A 164 14.52 11.50 -6.12
C VAL A 164 14.82 10.04 -6.43
N TYR A 165 14.49 9.17 -5.49
CA TYR A 165 14.70 7.73 -5.58
C TYR A 165 13.46 7.04 -6.16
N HIS A 166 13.33 7.04 -7.49
CA HIS A 166 12.23 6.41 -8.22
C HIS A 166 12.68 5.88 -9.59
N GLY A 167 11.96 4.90 -10.17
CA GLY A 167 12.22 4.37 -11.52
C GLY A 167 13.24 3.21 -11.57
N GLY A 168 13.57 2.75 -12.79
CA GLY A 168 14.49 1.60 -13.00
C GLY A 168 15.98 1.93 -12.78
N SER A 169 16.38 3.19 -12.93
CA SER A 169 17.78 3.65 -12.84
C SER A 169 18.24 3.96 -11.40
N ARG A 170 17.57 3.41 -10.40
CA ARG A 170 17.86 3.66 -8.97
C ARG A 170 19.14 2.97 -8.54
N THR A 171 19.90 3.61 -7.64
CA THR A 171 21.09 3.00 -7.04
C THR A 171 20.74 1.76 -6.21
N SER A 172 21.50 0.68 -6.38
CA SER A 172 21.38 -0.52 -5.54
C SER A 172 22.25 -0.45 -4.28
N LYS A 173 23.02 0.62 -4.09
CA LYS A 173 23.97 0.77 -2.97
C LYS A 173 23.40 1.67 -1.86
N PRO A 174 23.20 1.17 -0.63
CA PRO A 174 22.74 1.98 0.51
C PRO A 174 23.62 3.20 0.82
N THR A 175 24.93 3.09 0.60
CA THR A 175 25.90 4.16 0.84
C THR A 175 25.71 5.37 -0.09
N GLU A 176 25.15 5.18 -1.28
CA GLU A 176 24.85 6.28 -2.19
C GLU A 176 23.66 7.10 -1.68
N LEU A 177 22.69 6.48 -1.01
CA LEU A 177 21.57 7.17 -0.39
C LEU A 177 22.03 8.04 0.78
N ALA A 178 23.03 7.57 1.53
CA ALA A 178 23.59 8.27 2.68
C ALA A 178 24.37 9.55 2.33
N LYS A 179 24.65 9.82 1.06
CA LYS A 179 25.32 11.06 0.62
C LYS A 179 24.37 12.27 0.59
N TYR A 180 23.06 12.05 0.63
CA TYR A 180 22.06 13.10 0.47
C TYR A 180 21.44 13.49 1.81
N ASP A 181 21.14 14.78 1.96
CA ASP A 181 20.42 15.31 3.12
C ASP A 181 18.96 14.84 3.12
N VAL A 182 18.36 14.74 1.93
CA VAL A 182 16.97 14.30 1.73
C VAL A 182 16.88 13.31 0.58
N VAL A 183 16.23 12.16 0.83
CA VAL A 183 15.86 11.20 -0.20
C VAL A 183 14.33 11.15 -0.28
N VAL A 184 13.77 11.30 -1.47
CA VAL A 184 12.32 11.28 -1.72
C VAL A 184 11.97 10.03 -2.53
N THR A 185 11.00 9.25 -2.06
CA THR A 185 10.58 7.98 -2.66
C THR A 185 9.06 7.78 -2.55
N THR A 186 8.55 6.67 -3.10
CA THR A 186 7.12 6.32 -3.03
C THR A 186 6.84 5.15 -2.10
N TYR A 187 5.60 5.08 -1.64
CA TYR A 187 5.09 3.94 -0.87
C TYR A 187 5.28 2.60 -1.60
N THR A 188 5.11 2.57 -2.92
CA THR A 188 5.29 1.37 -3.74
C THR A 188 6.72 0.87 -3.68
N ILE A 189 7.69 1.78 -3.81
CA ILE A 189 9.12 1.45 -3.72
C ILE A 189 9.48 0.95 -2.33
N VAL A 190 9.03 1.64 -1.27
CA VAL A 190 9.26 1.19 0.11
C VAL A 190 8.66 -0.21 0.31
N GLY A 191 7.46 -0.45 -0.19
CA GLY A 191 6.80 -1.76 -0.15
C GLY A 191 7.55 -2.85 -0.93
N GLN A 192 8.35 -2.52 -1.94
CA GLN A 192 9.15 -3.48 -2.70
C GLN A 192 10.49 -3.79 -2.00
N GLU A 193 11.11 -2.79 -1.40
CA GLU A 193 12.47 -2.90 -0.88
C GLU A 193 12.56 -3.26 0.61
N VAL A 194 11.54 -2.93 1.41
CA VAL A 194 11.57 -3.26 2.83
C VAL A 194 10.89 -4.61 3.05
N PRO A 195 11.61 -5.60 3.63
CA PRO A 195 11.06 -6.92 3.89
C PRO A 195 9.85 -6.89 4.80
N LYS A 196 9.07 -7.97 4.75
CA LYS A 196 8.03 -8.21 5.75
C LYS A 196 8.73 -8.45 7.10
N GLN A 197 8.37 -7.68 8.11
CA GLN A 197 8.74 -8.04 9.47
C GLN A 197 7.89 -9.24 9.93
N ASP A 198 8.57 -10.31 10.34
CA ASP A 198 7.97 -11.57 10.84
C ASP A 198 7.59 -11.49 12.32
N SER A 199 8.06 -10.46 13.03
CA SER A 199 7.58 -10.12 14.36
C SER A 199 6.22 -9.42 14.25
N ASP A 200 5.18 -10.22 14.15
CA ASP A 200 4.14 -10.24 15.17
C ASP A 200 3.06 -11.24 14.76
N ASN A 201 2.69 -12.09 15.72
CA ASN A 201 1.53 -12.98 15.66
C ASN A 201 0.21 -12.15 15.65
N ASP A 202 0.09 -11.17 14.75
CA ASP A 202 -1.15 -10.48 14.42
C ASP A 202 -2.03 -11.38 13.50
N MET A 203 -1.95 -12.70 13.66
CA MET A 203 -3.01 -13.60 13.24
C MET A 203 -4.18 -13.32 14.17
N GLU A 204 -5.13 -12.50 13.72
CA GLU A 204 -6.49 -12.70 14.20
C GLU A 204 -6.82 -14.19 13.99
N PRO A 205 -7.27 -14.94 15.01
CA PRO A 205 -8.06 -16.11 14.71
C PRO A 205 -9.21 -15.61 13.83
N ASN A 206 -9.42 -16.26 12.68
CA ASN A 206 -10.55 -16.02 11.79
C ASN A 206 -11.80 -15.85 12.66
N HIS A 207 -12.24 -14.61 12.85
CA HIS A 207 -13.53 -14.32 13.43
C HIS A 207 -14.48 -14.16 12.25
N ASP A 208 -14.70 -15.29 11.57
CA ASP A 208 -16.03 -15.55 11.06
C ASP A 208 -16.96 -15.49 12.28
N GLU A 209 -18.12 -14.86 12.10
CA GLU A 209 -19.14 -14.55 13.11
C GLU A 209 -18.95 -13.25 13.90
N LYS A 210 -19.50 -12.15 13.35
CA LYS A 210 -20.72 -11.54 13.91
C LYS A 210 -21.36 -10.53 12.94
N TYR A 211 -21.97 -11.05 11.88
CA TYR A 211 -23.32 -10.66 11.44
C TYR A 211 -23.99 -11.96 10.99
N GLY A 212 -25.06 -12.36 11.69
CA GLY A 212 -25.59 -13.72 11.65
C GLY A 212 -26.14 -14.18 10.30
N LEU A 213 -26.00 -15.48 10.02
CA LEU A 213 -27.07 -16.49 10.05
C LEU A 213 -26.51 -17.89 9.71
N CYS A 214 -27.00 -18.88 10.47
CA CYS A 214 -26.83 -20.34 10.50
C CYS A 214 -25.92 -21.12 9.52
N PRO A 215 -25.20 -22.15 10.03
CA PRO A 215 -24.63 -23.23 9.23
C PRO A 215 -25.58 -24.45 9.19
N ASP A 216 -26.00 -24.86 8.00
CA ASP A 216 -26.48 -26.22 7.74
C ASP A 216 -25.77 -26.77 6.51
N PHE A 217 -24.80 -27.64 6.74
CA PHE A 217 -24.64 -28.94 6.06
C PHE A 217 -23.44 -29.68 6.67
N ALA A 218 -23.72 -30.42 7.75
CA ALA A 218 -22.84 -31.45 8.24
C ALA A 218 -23.12 -32.78 7.51
N ALA A 219 -22.21 -33.22 6.64
CA ALA A 219 -21.87 -34.62 6.36
C ALA A 219 -20.78 -34.62 5.27
N ARG A 220 -19.59 -35.19 5.41
CA ARG A 220 -19.27 -36.51 5.96
C ARG A 220 -17.90 -36.52 6.64
N LYS A 221 -17.87 -36.89 7.91
CA LYS A 221 -16.68 -37.44 8.56
C LYS A 221 -16.33 -38.79 7.92
N ARG A 222 -15.11 -38.92 7.39
CA ARG A 222 -14.39 -40.20 7.41
C ARG A 222 -13.24 -40.05 8.40
N LYS A 223 -13.37 -40.72 9.55
CA LYS A 223 -12.29 -40.98 10.51
C LYS A 223 -11.27 -41.89 9.82
N LEU A 224 -9.97 -41.58 9.89
CA LEU A 224 -8.97 -42.58 10.26
C LEU A 224 -7.67 -41.94 10.79
N THR A 225 -7.39 -42.30 12.04
CA THR A 225 -6.08 -42.55 12.67
C THR A 225 -4.95 -41.52 12.49
N LYS A 226 -4.64 -40.86 13.62
CA LYS A 226 -3.30 -40.39 13.94
C LYS A 226 -2.34 -41.57 13.88
N GLN A 227 -1.46 -41.60 12.88
CA GLN A 227 -0.16 -42.25 13.01
C GLN A 227 0.94 -41.20 12.92
N THR A 228 1.63 -41.10 14.04
CA THR A 228 2.92 -40.48 14.28
C THR A 228 3.94 -40.77 13.18
N LYS A 229 4.39 -39.72 12.49
CA LYS A 229 5.79 -39.57 12.08
C LYS A 229 6.23 -38.13 12.36
N LYS A 230 6.72 -37.89 13.57
CA LYS A 230 7.55 -36.72 13.88
C LYS A 230 8.84 -36.84 13.04
N LYS A 231 8.84 -36.32 11.81
CA LYS A 231 10.09 -35.93 11.17
C LYS A 231 10.56 -34.67 11.89
N ALA A 232 11.58 -34.85 12.72
CA ALA A 232 12.32 -33.75 13.32
C ALA A 232 12.93 -32.91 12.19
N ILE A 233 12.25 -31.86 11.78
CA ILE A 233 12.89 -30.76 11.07
C ILE A 233 13.78 -30.11 12.13
N LYS A 234 15.09 -30.41 12.06
CA LYS A 234 16.12 -29.65 12.78
C LYS A 234 15.86 -28.18 12.48
N LYS A 235 15.33 -27.45 13.46
CA LYS A 235 15.35 -25.98 13.49
C LYS A 235 16.81 -25.58 13.32
N LYS A 236 17.19 -25.17 12.11
CA LYS A 236 18.44 -24.48 11.89
C LYS A 236 18.26 -23.15 12.62
N LYS A 237 18.88 -23.06 13.80
CA LYS A 237 19.01 -21.83 14.58
C LYS A 237 19.77 -20.87 13.65
N VAL A 238 19.04 -20.01 12.94
CA VAL A 238 19.65 -18.98 12.11
C VAL A 238 20.25 -17.98 13.10
N ASN A 239 21.57 -17.88 13.10
CA ASN A 239 22.28 -16.85 13.82
C ASN A 239 21.74 -15.49 13.35
N SER A 240 21.42 -14.60 14.28
CA SER A 240 20.77 -13.31 14.03
C SER A 240 21.59 -12.33 13.18
N SER A 241 22.78 -12.69 12.73
CA SER A 241 23.68 -11.81 11.98
C SER A 241 23.49 -11.83 10.46
N THR A 242 22.69 -12.76 9.89
CA THR A 242 22.51 -12.86 8.43
C THR A 242 21.13 -12.42 7.91
N ALA A 243 20.16 -12.16 8.80
CA ALA A 243 18.84 -11.65 8.39
C ALA A 243 18.86 -10.15 8.03
N ASP A 244 19.90 -9.42 8.43
CA ASP A 244 19.99 -7.96 8.33
C ASP A 244 20.31 -7.41 6.93
N LEU A 245 20.55 -8.27 5.95
CA LEU A 245 20.88 -7.91 4.57
C LEU A 245 19.83 -8.35 3.54
N ASP A 246 18.80 -9.08 3.96
CA ASP A 246 17.68 -9.45 3.09
C ASP A 246 16.78 -8.22 2.98
N GLY A 247 16.93 -7.42 1.93
CA GLY A 247 16.22 -6.14 1.77
C GLY A 247 16.89 -5.21 0.76
N GLY A 248 16.09 -4.41 0.08
CA GLY A 248 16.56 -3.39 -0.85
C GLY A 248 17.28 -2.23 -0.16
N PRO A 249 17.87 -1.31 -0.94
CA PRO A 249 18.67 -0.19 -0.44
C PRO A 249 18.02 0.58 0.71
N LEU A 250 16.73 0.90 0.62
CA LEU A 250 16.02 1.67 1.65
C LEU A 250 15.94 0.97 3.01
N ALA A 251 15.89 -0.37 3.04
CA ALA A 251 15.82 -1.17 4.26
C ALA A 251 17.17 -1.25 5.00
N ARG A 252 18.25 -1.06 4.26
CA ARG A 252 19.64 -1.22 4.73
C ARG A 252 20.29 0.11 5.13
N VAL A 253 19.50 1.16 5.28
CA VAL A 253 19.93 2.50 5.73
C VAL A 253 19.31 2.81 7.10
N ARG A 254 20.07 3.44 7.99
CA ARG A 254 19.55 4.03 9.24
C ARG A 254 19.20 5.49 8.97
N TRP A 255 17.93 5.85 9.03
CA TRP A 255 17.48 7.20 8.72
C TRP A 255 17.48 8.09 9.96
N PHE A 256 17.96 9.33 9.83
CA PHE A 256 17.78 10.32 10.89
C PHE A 256 16.29 10.61 11.10
N ARG A 257 15.55 10.75 9.99
CA ARG A 257 14.11 11.04 9.99
C ARG A 257 13.41 10.29 8.86
N VAL A 258 12.23 9.75 9.12
CA VAL A 258 11.31 9.27 8.08
C VAL A 258 10.02 10.08 8.16
N VAL A 259 9.60 10.64 7.03
CA VAL A 259 8.38 11.43 6.87
C VAL A 259 7.46 10.72 5.88
N LEU A 260 6.25 10.40 6.31
CA LEU A 260 5.19 9.88 5.46
C LEU A 260 4.26 11.03 5.07
N ASP A 261 4.21 11.38 3.80
CA ASP A 261 3.30 12.39 3.26
C ASP A 261 2.05 11.75 2.65
N GLU A 262 0.88 12.35 2.86
CA GLU A 262 -0.42 11.70 2.68
C GLU A 262 -0.49 10.35 3.42
N ALA A 263 -0.12 10.38 4.70
CA ALA A 263 0.05 9.21 5.56
C ALA A 263 -1.18 8.29 5.65
N GLN A 264 -2.39 8.78 5.32
CA GLN A 264 -3.58 7.94 5.19
C GLN A 264 -3.41 6.80 4.17
N THR A 265 -2.40 6.86 3.30
CA THR A 265 -1.98 5.75 2.42
C THR A 265 -1.67 4.47 3.20
N ILE A 266 -1.18 4.56 4.44
CA ILE A 266 -0.89 3.38 5.29
C ILE A 266 -2.01 3.03 6.26
N LYS A 267 -3.23 3.57 6.12
CA LYS A 267 -4.34 3.38 7.08
C LYS A 267 -4.64 1.91 7.41
N ASN A 268 -4.48 1.01 6.45
CA ASN A 268 -4.60 -0.43 6.68
C ASN A 268 -3.24 -1.05 7.02
N HIS A 269 -3.04 -1.35 8.31
CA HIS A 269 -1.81 -1.91 8.87
C HIS A 269 -1.39 -3.27 8.25
N ARG A 270 -2.32 -4.00 7.62
CA ARG A 270 -2.05 -5.30 7.01
C ARG A 270 -1.39 -5.19 5.63
N THR A 271 -1.48 -4.04 4.99
CA THR A 271 -0.95 -3.83 3.64
C THR A 271 0.57 -3.94 3.60
N LYS A 272 1.11 -4.37 2.46
CA LYS A 272 2.57 -4.47 2.23
C LYS A 272 3.25 -3.13 2.51
N SER A 273 2.68 -2.03 2.00
CA SER A 273 3.22 -0.68 2.17
C SER A 273 3.22 -0.23 3.64
N ALA A 274 2.14 -0.46 4.39
CA ALA A 274 2.09 -0.10 5.81
C ALA A 274 3.14 -0.87 6.63
N ARG A 275 3.24 -2.19 6.43
CA ARG A 275 4.24 -3.03 7.11
C ARG A 275 5.67 -2.62 6.75
N ALA A 276 5.92 -2.34 5.48
CA ALA A 276 7.21 -1.88 4.97
C ALA A 276 7.62 -0.52 5.56
N CYS A 277 6.69 0.45 5.61
CA CYS A 277 6.96 1.74 6.24
C CYS A 277 7.29 1.60 7.74
N CYS A 278 6.60 0.71 8.46
CA CYS A 278 6.91 0.42 9.87
C CYS A 278 8.27 -0.26 10.06
N GLY A 279 8.72 -1.05 9.06
CA GLY A 279 10.02 -1.74 9.08
C GLY A 279 11.22 -0.83 8.83
N LEU A 280 11.02 0.43 8.42
CA LEU A 280 12.11 1.39 8.23
C LEU A 280 12.79 1.73 9.56
N LYS A 281 14.12 1.62 9.57
CA LYS A 281 14.95 2.00 10.73
C LYS A 281 15.16 3.51 10.72
N ALA A 282 14.59 4.19 11.72
CA ALA A 282 14.62 5.64 11.82
C ALA A 282 14.76 6.12 13.27
N LYS A 283 15.48 7.21 13.49
CA LYS A 283 15.52 7.90 14.79
C LYS A 283 14.27 8.74 15.03
N ARG A 284 13.75 9.43 14.00
CA ARG A 284 12.57 10.31 14.09
C ARG A 284 11.49 9.94 13.07
N ARG A 285 10.21 10.06 13.42
CA ARG A 285 9.10 9.59 12.57
C ARG A 285 7.95 10.58 12.49
N TRP A 286 7.54 10.95 11.28
CA TRP A 286 6.48 11.93 11.05
C TRP A 286 5.41 11.40 10.11
N CYS A 287 4.15 11.62 10.45
CA CYS A 287 3.00 11.43 9.57
C CYS A 287 2.43 12.80 9.20
N LEU A 288 2.37 13.13 7.91
CA LEU A 288 1.70 14.31 7.38
C LEU A 288 0.41 13.86 6.70
N SER A 289 -0.76 14.35 7.13
CA SER A 289 -2.04 13.96 6.54
C SER A 289 -3.13 14.98 6.82
N GLY A 290 -3.86 15.44 5.79
CA GLY A 290 -5.05 16.29 6.02
C GLY A 290 -6.25 15.52 6.61
N THR A 291 -6.25 14.20 6.45
CA THR A 291 -7.35 13.31 6.88
C THR A 291 -6.77 12.10 7.62
N PRO A 292 -6.27 12.28 8.86
CA PRO A 292 -5.60 11.20 9.59
C PRO A 292 -6.53 9.99 9.82
N MET A 293 -7.82 10.21 10.08
CA MET A 293 -8.82 9.15 10.22
C MET A 293 -9.86 9.30 9.10
N GLN A 294 -10.15 8.23 8.36
CA GLN A 294 -11.09 8.26 7.24
C GLN A 294 -12.31 7.37 7.50
N ASN A 295 -12.07 6.10 7.79
CA ASN A 295 -13.11 5.09 7.80
C ASN A 295 -13.38 4.59 9.23
N THR A 296 -12.32 4.20 9.94
CA THR A 296 -12.45 3.56 11.25
C THR A 296 -11.32 3.97 12.19
N ILE A 297 -11.47 3.65 13.47
CA ILE A 297 -10.43 3.87 14.49
C ILE A 297 -9.17 3.03 14.21
N ASP A 298 -9.29 1.93 13.46
CA ASP A 298 -8.14 1.11 13.06
C ASP A 298 -7.17 1.88 12.15
N ASP A 299 -7.63 2.92 11.46
CA ASP A 299 -6.76 3.81 10.66
C ASP A 299 -5.64 4.42 11.54
N LEU A 300 -5.94 4.72 12.80
CA LEU A 300 -4.96 5.29 13.75
C LEU A 300 -3.95 4.28 14.24
N TYR A 301 -4.28 2.99 14.30
CA TYR A 301 -3.34 1.95 14.73
C TYR A 301 -2.10 1.94 13.83
N SER A 302 -2.29 2.10 12.53
CA SER A 302 -1.19 2.18 11.56
C SER A 302 -0.21 3.31 11.87
N TYR A 303 -0.70 4.46 12.35
CA TYR A 303 0.18 5.55 12.79
C TYR A 303 0.86 5.26 14.11
N PHE A 304 0.16 4.70 15.11
CA PHE A 304 0.79 4.34 16.38
C PHE A 304 1.90 3.31 16.18
N ARG A 305 1.66 2.31 15.31
CA ARG A 305 2.66 1.31 14.91
C ARG A 305 3.85 1.95 14.20
N PHE A 306 3.60 2.81 13.20
CA PHE A 306 4.68 3.49 12.48
C PHE A 306 5.50 4.38 13.43
N LEU A 307 4.85 5.21 14.24
CA LEU A 307 5.51 6.13 15.18
C LEU A 307 6.23 5.41 16.34
N LYS A 308 6.00 4.11 16.52
CA LYS A 308 6.45 3.32 17.67
C LYS A 308 5.97 3.91 19.01
N TYR A 309 4.71 4.36 19.04
CA TYR A 309 4.13 5.02 20.21
C TYR A 309 3.59 3.99 21.21
N GLU A 310 4.41 3.59 22.17
CA GLU A 310 4.03 2.66 23.23
C GLU A 310 2.96 3.26 24.18
N PRO A 311 2.02 2.44 24.71
CA PRO A 311 1.84 1.01 24.45
C PRO A 311 1.05 0.69 23.16
N TYR A 312 0.64 1.70 22.40
CA TYR A 312 -0.38 1.56 21.34
C TYR A 312 0.18 1.14 19.98
N SER A 313 1.50 1.05 19.83
CA SER A 313 2.20 0.35 18.75
C SER A 313 1.87 -1.15 18.70
N SER A 314 1.55 -1.76 19.85
CA SER A 314 1.03 -3.12 19.94
C SER A 314 -0.46 -3.18 19.63
N PHE A 315 -0.86 -4.00 18.65
CA PHE A 315 -2.27 -4.12 18.26
C PHE A 315 -3.14 -4.63 19.41
N SER A 316 -2.65 -5.57 20.22
CA SER A 316 -3.37 -6.14 21.37
C SER A 316 -3.68 -5.08 22.43
N LEU A 317 -2.71 -4.22 22.74
CA LEU A 317 -2.89 -3.13 23.72
C LEU A 317 -3.76 -2.02 23.14
N PHE A 318 -3.56 -1.63 21.88
CA PHE A 318 -4.45 -0.71 21.17
C PHE A 318 -5.91 -1.20 21.17
N ARG A 319 -6.12 -2.48 20.84
CA ARG A 319 -7.44 -3.10 20.79
C ARG A 319 -8.12 -3.11 22.14
N SER A 320 -7.42 -3.52 23.20
CA SER A 320 -7.98 -3.61 24.55
C SER A 320 -8.21 -2.26 25.21
N MET A 321 -7.31 -1.28 24.99
CA MET A 321 -7.30 -0.01 25.70
C MET A 321 -8.02 1.14 24.98
N ILE A 322 -8.17 1.07 23.65
CA ILE A 322 -8.79 2.12 22.83
C ILE A 322 -9.98 1.55 22.05
N LYS A 323 -9.74 0.59 21.14
CA LYS A 323 -10.78 0.08 20.22
C LYS A 323 -11.97 -0.53 20.97
N GLY A 324 -11.71 -1.47 21.88
CA GLY A 324 -12.72 -2.19 22.65
C GLY A 324 -13.64 -1.27 23.45
N PRO A 325 -13.11 -0.34 24.27
CA PRO A 325 -13.92 0.66 24.96
C PRO A 325 -14.81 1.49 24.02
N ILE A 326 -14.28 1.92 22.87
CA ILE A 326 -15.05 2.71 21.91
C ILE A 326 -16.16 1.87 21.26
N SER A 327 -15.87 0.64 20.84
CA SER A 327 -16.87 -0.25 20.24
C SER A 327 -18.01 -0.62 21.19
N ARG A 328 -17.79 -0.55 22.51
CA ARG A 328 -18.83 -0.75 23.54
C ARG A 328 -19.64 0.52 23.84
N GLY A 329 -19.43 1.61 23.10
CA GLY A 329 -20.13 2.88 23.31
C GLY A 329 -19.64 3.65 24.55
N SER A 330 -18.47 3.33 25.10
CA SER A 330 -17.95 4.04 26.27
C SER A 330 -17.41 5.42 25.87
N SER A 331 -17.97 6.48 26.45
CA SER A 331 -17.43 7.85 26.33
C SER A 331 -15.98 7.95 26.82
N GLN A 332 -15.57 7.08 27.74
CA GLN A 332 -14.22 7.01 28.26
C GLN A 332 -13.20 6.58 27.20
N GLY A 333 -13.59 5.75 26.23
CA GLY A 333 -12.73 5.33 25.12
C GLY A 333 -12.31 6.50 24.25
N TYR A 334 -13.25 7.36 23.88
CA TYR A 334 -12.97 8.57 23.10
C TYR A 334 -12.18 9.61 23.89
N LYS A 335 -12.50 9.83 25.18
CA LYS A 335 -11.73 10.75 26.04
C LYS A 335 -10.26 10.33 26.12
N LYS A 336 -10.01 9.04 26.32
CA LYS A 336 -8.65 8.48 26.35
C LYS A 336 -7.92 8.69 25.02
N LEU A 337 -8.59 8.38 23.91
CA LEU A 337 -8.04 8.61 22.58
C LEU A 337 -7.70 10.08 22.35
N GLN A 338 -8.60 11.00 22.72
CA GLN A 338 -8.38 12.45 22.59
C GLN A 338 -7.18 12.91 23.41
N THR A 339 -7.01 12.43 24.65
CA THR A 339 -5.83 12.74 25.47
C THR A 339 -4.54 12.27 24.82
N VAL A 340 -4.52 11.04 24.28
CA VAL A 340 -3.37 10.51 23.55
C VAL A 340 -3.07 11.35 22.30
N LEU A 341 -4.08 11.65 21.49
CA LEU A 341 -3.92 12.44 20.27
C LEU A 341 -3.48 13.88 20.56
N LYS A 342 -3.95 14.52 21.64
CA LYS A 342 -3.46 15.85 22.05
C LYS A 342 -1.96 15.87 22.30
N ILE A 343 -1.37 14.73 22.68
CA ILE A 343 0.07 14.62 22.89
C ILE A 343 0.77 14.50 21.53
N ILE A 344 0.34 13.60 20.64
CA ILE A 344 1.13 13.25 19.44
C ILE A 344 0.71 13.94 18.14
N LEU A 345 -0.44 14.60 18.12
CA LEU A 345 -1.07 15.13 16.92
C LEU A 345 -1.31 16.64 17.04
N LEU A 346 -0.85 17.38 16.05
CA LEU A 346 -1.19 18.78 15.83
C LEU A 346 -2.16 18.87 14.66
N ARG A 347 -3.36 19.39 14.90
CA ARG A 347 -4.37 19.64 13.86
C ARG A 347 -4.84 21.07 13.92
N ARG A 348 -4.66 21.80 12.83
CA ARG A 348 -5.24 23.12 12.60
C ARG A 348 -6.06 23.07 11.32
N THR A 349 -7.19 23.75 11.35
CA THR A 349 -8.08 23.92 10.21
C THR A 349 -7.98 25.34 9.67
N LYS A 350 -8.54 25.60 8.48
CA LYS A 350 -8.57 26.94 7.90
C LYS A 350 -9.34 27.96 8.76
N GLU A 351 -10.23 27.47 9.62
CA GLU A 351 -11.04 28.24 10.57
C GLU A 351 -10.36 28.41 11.94
N THR A 352 -9.19 27.77 12.16
CA THR A 352 -8.45 27.94 13.42
C THR A 352 -8.09 29.40 13.61
N LEU A 353 -8.35 29.97 14.79
CA LEU A 353 -8.03 31.35 15.10
C LEU A 353 -6.62 31.46 15.69
N LEU A 354 -5.81 32.37 15.16
CA LEU A 354 -4.55 32.83 15.76
C LEU A 354 -4.69 34.31 16.06
N ASP A 355 -4.50 34.69 17.33
CA ASP A 355 -4.60 36.08 17.79
C ASP A 355 -5.94 36.76 17.42
N GLY A 356 -7.03 35.98 17.48
CA GLY A 356 -8.39 36.45 17.17
C GLY A 356 -8.77 36.40 15.68
N GLU A 357 -7.81 36.16 14.78
CA GLU A 357 -8.05 36.14 13.33
C GLU A 357 -7.94 34.72 12.75
N PRO A 358 -8.72 34.37 11.70
CA PRO A 358 -8.56 33.12 10.98
C PRO A 358 -7.14 32.93 10.46
N ILE A 359 -6.63 31.71 10.61
CA ILE A 359 -5.26 31.36 10.27
C ILE A 359 -4.91 31.62 8.80
N ILE A 360 -5.91 31.49 7.91
CA ILE A 360 -5.87 31.91 6.51
C ILE A 360 -7.23 32.53 6.18
N LYS A 361 -7.22 33.74 5.62
CA LYS A 361 -8.41 34.38 5.05
C LYS A 361 -8.65 33.80 3.65
N VAL A 362 -9.47 32.76 3.58
CA VAL A 362 -9.87 32.13 2.32
C VAL A 362 -11.14 32.83 1.81
N PRO A 363 -11.25 33.18 0.51
CA PRO A 363 -12.50 33.68 -0.03
C PRO A 363 -13.64 32.65 0.15
N PRO A 364 -14.90 33.10 0.23
CA PRO A 364 -16.03 32.19 0.42
C PRO A 364 -16.11 31.18 -0.74
N LYS A 365 -16.40 29.92 -0.39
CA LYS A 365 -16.61 28.85 -1.37
C LYS A 365 -18.01 28.97 -1.96
N THR A 366 -18.11 29.30 -3.24
CA THR A 366 -19.38 29.22 -3.99
C THR A 366 -19.52 27.82 -4.59
N ILE A 367 -20.59 27.09 -4.21
CA ILE A 367 -20.91 25.77 -4.78
C ILE A 367 -22.13 25.95 -5.68
N GLU A 368 -21.96 25.74 -6.98
CA GLU A 368 -23.05 25.77 -7.94
C GLU A 368 -23.34 24.35 -8.44
N LEU A 369 -24.56 23.86 -8.20
CA LEU A 369 -25.00 22.56 -8.69
C LEU A 369 -25.64 22.71 -10.07
N LYS A 370 -24.88 22.41 -11.12
CA LYS A 370 -25.37 22.39 -12.50
C LYS A 370 -25.91 21.01 -12.85
N LYS A 371 -27.23 20.91 -12.98
CA LYS A 371 -27.87 19.70 -13.54
C LYS A 371 -27.73 19.75 -15.04
N ILE A 372 -27.17 18.69 -15.62
CA ILE A 372 -27.02 18.51 -17.06
C ILE A 372 -28.03 17.46 -17.49
N ASN A 373 -28.71 17.71 -18.61
CA ASN A 373 -29.61 16.72 -19.20
C ASN A 373 -28.83 15.90 -20.22
N PHE A 374 -29.06 14.60 -20.24
CA PHE A 374 -28.59 13.75 -21.33
C PHE A 374 -29.21 14.19 -22.65
N THR A 375 -28.42 14.04 -23.71
CA THR A 375 -28.94 13.98 -25.09
C THR A 375 -29.90 12.79 -25.23
N GLN A 376 -30.65 12.75 -26.33
CA GLN A 376 -31.61 11.68 -26.55
C GLN A 376 -30.90 10.32 -26.70
N GLU A 377 -29.75 10.31 -27.36
CA GLU A 377 -28.89 9.16 -27.56
C GLU A 377 -28.29 8.66 -26.25
N GLU A 378 -27.72 9.55 -25.43
CA GLU A 378 -27.18 9.22 -24.11
C GLU A 378 -28.27 8.68 -23.18
N ARG A 379 -29.47 9.28 -23.23
CA ARG A 379 -30.60 8.86 -22.41
C ARG A 379 -31.07 7.47 -22.80
N TYR A 380 -31.17 7.18 -24.10
CA TYR A 380 -31.52 5.86 -24.59
C TYR A 380 -30.49 4.82 -24.16
N PHE A 381 -29.19 5.11 -24.35
CA PHE A 381 -28.09 4.25 -23.93
C PHE A 381 -28.11 3.98 -22.43
N TYR A 382 -28.27 5.02 -21.60
CA TYR A 382 -28.35 4.90 -20.16
C TYR A 382 -29.54 4.03 -19.73
N LEU A 383 -30.73 4.26 -20.30
CA LEU A 383 -31.94 3.49 -19.95
C LEU A 383 -31.80 2.01 -20.32
N ALA A 384 -31.24 1.68 -21.48
CA ALA A 384 -30.98 0.30 -21.88
C ALA A 384 -30.00 -0.39 -20.91
N LEU A 385 -28.94 0.30 -20.50
CA LEU A 385 -27.98 -0.21 -19.50
C LEU A 385 -28.61 -0.40 -18.12
N GLU A 386 -29.47 0.54 -17.72
CA GLU A 386 -30.19 0.51 -16.45
C GLU A 386 -31.18 -0.64 -16.39
N GLU A 387 -31.93 -0.87 -17.47
CA GLU A 387 -32.87 -1.98 -17.59
C GLU A 387 -32.14 -3.33 -17.42
N GLY A 388 -31.06 -3.56 -18.18
CA GLY A 388 -30.27 -4.78 -18.04
C GLY A 388 -29.60 -4.94 -16.67
N SER A 389 -29.24 -3.82 -16.01
CA SER A 389 -28.73 -3.84 -14.63
C SER A 389 -29.82 -4.19 -13.62
N ARG A 390 -31.04 -3.71 -13.84
CA ARG A 390 -32.20 -3.95 -12.99
C ARG A 390 -32.68 -5.40 -13.09
N GLU A 391 -32.65 -6.00 -14.27
CA GLU A 391 -32.96 -7.43 -14.47
C GLU A 391 -32.00 -8.33 -13.68
N LYS A 392 -30.68 -8.12 -13.84
CA LYS A 392 -29.66 -8.86 -13.07
C LYS A 392 -29.83 -8.69 -11.56
N PHE A 393 -30.18 -7.48 -11.11
CA PHE A 393 -30.48 -7.26 -9.70
C PHE A 393 -31.70 -8.05 -9.24
N LYS A 394 -32.79 -8.07 -10.03
CA LYS A 394 -33.98 -8.88 -9.74
C LYS A 394 -33.66 -10.37 -9.69
N GLU A 395 -32.80 -10.88 -10.56
CA GLU A 395 -32.33 -12.28 -10.51
C GLU A 395 -31.62 -12.59 -9.19
N PHE A 396 -30.69 -11.73 -8.74
CA PHE A 396 -30.01 -11.90 -7.46
C PHE A 396 -30.98 -11.81 -6.28
N ALA A 397 -31.98 -10.93 -6.36
CA ALA A 397 -33.02 -10.79 -5.35
C ALA A 397 -33.92 -12.02 -5.27
N ALA A 398 -34.39 -12.52 -6.41
CA ALA A 398 -35.23 -13.72 -6.49
C ALA A 398 -34.48 -14.97 -5.99
N ALA A 399 -33.18 -15.08 -6.29
CA ALA A 399 -32.32 -16.14 -5.78
C ALA A 399 -31.94 -15.99 -4.30
N GLY A 400 -32.27 -14.86 -3.65
CA GLY A 400 -31.86 -14.57 -2.27
C GLY A 400 -30.34 -14.38 -2.11
N THR A 401 -29.61 -14.12 -3.20
CA THR A 401 -28.13 -14.08 -3.25
C THR A 401 -27.55 -12.66 -3.31
N ILE A 402 -28.32 -11.64 -2.94
CA ILE A 402 -27.90 -10.22 -3.00
C ILE A 402 -26.57 -9.99 -2.25
N LYS A 403 -26.43 -10.54 -1.04
CA LYS A 403 -25.21 -10.34 -0.22
C LYS A 403 -23.98 -11.01 -0.85
N GLN A 404 -24.15 -12.18 -1.43
CA GLN A 404 -23.10 -12.92 -2.13
C GLN A 404 -22.67 -12.20 -3.41
N ASN A 405 -23.61 -11.51 -4.07
CA ASN A 405 -23.39 -10.75 -5.31
C ASN A 405 -23.11 -9.25 -5.10
N TYR A 406 -22.76 -8.82 -3.89
CA TYR A 406 -22.56 -7.39 -3.60
C TYR A 406 -21.51 -6.72 -4.51
N ALA A 407 -20.41 -7.42 -4.79
CA ALA A 407 -19.39 -6.94 -5.73
C ALA A 407 -19.94 -6.76 -7.15
N ASN A 408 -20.79 -7.68 -7.61
CA ASN A 408 -21.45 -7.59 -8.92
C ASN A 408 -22.43 -6.41 -8.96
N ILE A 409 -23.16 -6.16 -7.89
CA ILE A 409 -24.07 -5.00 -7.79
C ILE A 409 -23.29 -3.69 -7.87
N LEU A 410 -22.13 -3.59 -7.21
CA LEU A 410 -21.27 -2.42 -7.33
C LEU A 410 -20.74 -2.21 -8.76
N VAL A 411 -20.48 -3.28 -9.50
CA VAL A 411 -20.10 -3.19 -10.93
C VAL A 411 -21.27 -2.66 -11.77
N LEU A 412 -22.51 -3.11 -11.53
CA LEU A 412 -23.69 -2.59 -12.22
C LEU A 412 -23.86 -1.08 -11.97
N LEU A 413 -23.74 -0.64 -10.71
CA LEU A 413 -23.80 0.78 -10.36
C LEU A 413 -22.62 1.58 -10.92
N LEU A 414 -21.42 1.01 -10.94
CA LEU A 414 -20.25 1.64 -11.55
C LEU A 414 -20.50 1.90 -13.04
N ARG A 415 -21.09 0.93 -13.75
CA ARG A 415 -21.39 1.09 -15.18
C ARG A 415 -22.38 2.21 -15.44
N LEU A 416 -23.44 2.31 -14.63
CA LEU A 416 -24.38 3.44 -14.73
C LEU A 416 -23.70 4.78 -14.47
N ARG A 417 -22.80 4.85 -13.49
CA ARG A 417 -22.02 6.07 -13.23
C ARG A 417 -21.10 6.43 -14.38
N GLN A 418 -20.45 5.45 -15.00
CA GLN A 418 -19.62 5.64 -16.18
C GLN A 418 -20.46 6.13 -17.38
N ALA A 419 -21.69 5.62 -17.56
CA ALA A 419 -22.61 6.10 -18.58
C ALA A 419 -23.00 7.58 -18.37
N CYS A 420 -23.14 8.03 -17.11
CA CYS A 420 -23.39 9.44 -16.80
C CYS A 420 -22.23 10.36 -17.17
N ASP A 421 -20.99 9.85 -17.13
CA ASP A 421 -19.79 10.62 -17.45
C ASP A 421 -19.56 10.63 -18.97
N HIS A 422 -19.43 9.45 -19.61
CA HIS A 422 -19.29 9.32 -21.05
C HIS A 422 -19.49 7.85 -21.54
N PRO A 423 -20.27 7.58 -22.60
CA PRO A 423 -20.53 6.21 -23.10
C PRO A 423 -19.29 5.40 -23.46
N TYR A 424 -18.18 6.03 -23.85
CA TYR A 424 -16.94 5.31 -24.19
C TYR A 424 -16.25 4.67 -22.98
N LEU A 425 -16.57 5.08 -21.74
CA LEU A 425 -16.07 4.41 -20.54
C LEU A 425 -16.64 2.99 -20.36
N LEU A 426 -17.65 2.64 -21.16
CA LEU A 426 -18.34 1.35 -21.19
C LEU A 426 -18.13 0.58 -22.47
N LYS A 427 -17.54 1.20 -23.50
CA LYS A 427 -17.08 0.46 -24.66
C LYS A 427 -15.92 -0.37 -24.16
N ASP A 428 -16.12 -1.69 -24.09
CA ASP A 428 -15.01 -2.60 -23.87
C ASP A 428 -13.93 -2.26 -24.91
N ASP A 429 -12.69 -2.03 -24.46
CA ASP A 429 -11.50 -2.00 -25.35
C ASP A 429 -11.40 -3.29 -26.21
N ASN A 430 -12.18 -4.32 -25.85
CA ASN A 430 -12.34 -5.56 -26.60
C ASN A 430 -13.33 -5.50 -27.78
N GLN A 431 -14.12 -4.44 -27.95
CA GLN A 431 -15.02 -4.28 -29.11
C GLN A 431 -14.56 -3.20 -30.09
N ALA A 432 -13.83 -2.18 -29.65
CA ALA A 432 -13.48 -1.03 -30.51
C ALA A 432 -12.22 -1.24 -31.37
N ASN A 433 -11.34 -2.20 -31.05
CA ASN A 433 -10.06 -2.39 -31.76
C ASN A 433 -10.03 -3.54 -32.79
N TYR A 434 -11.11 -4.32 -32.96
CA TYR A 434 -11.11 -5.54 -33.80
C TYR A 434 -12.19 -5.59 -34.88
N THR A 435 -12.89 -4.48 -35.07
CA THR A 435 -13.77 -4.23 -36.21
C THR A 435 -13.08 -3.22 -37.11
N ASP A 436 -12.00 -3.62 -37.76
CA ASP A 436 -11.40 -2.81 -38.82
C ASP A 436 -12.45 -2.62 -39.93
N ARG A 437 -12.67 -1.38 -40.34
CA ARG A 437 -13.62 -1.03 -41.39
C ARG A 437 -13.26 -1.73 -42.69
N ALA A 438 -11.96 -1.93 -42.94
CA ALA A 438 -11.48 -2.68 -44.10
C ALA A 438 -11.85 -4.17 -44.02
N SER A 439 -11.70 -4.81 -42.85
CA SER A 439 -12.12 -6.20 -42.66
C SER A 439 -13.63 -6.40 -42.79
N ILE A 440 -14.46 -5.42 -42.39
CA ILE A 440 -15.91 -5.46 -42.61
C ILE A 440 -16.22 -5.41 -44.12
N GLU A 441 -15.60 -4.48 -44.85
CA GLU A 441 -15.81 -4.34 -46.29
C GLU A 441 -15.39 -5.61 -47.04
N MET A 442 -14.25 -6.19 -46.69
CA MET A 442 -13.78 -7.45 -47.27
C MET A 442 -14.68 -8.63 -46.90
N ALA A 443 -15.19 -8.69 -45.67
CA ALA A 443 -16.12 -9.74 -45.25
C ALA A 443 -17.46 -9.66 -46.01
N LYS A 444 -17.95 -8.45 -46.31
CA LYS A 444 -19.16 -8.23 -47.12
C LYS A 444 -19.00 -8.68 -48.57
N GLN A 445 -17.79 -8.66 -49.10
CA GLN A 445 -17.49 -9.12 -50.47
C GLN A 445 -17.40 -10.65 -50.58
N LEU A 446 -17.33 -11.38 -49.46
CA LEU A 446 -17.28 -12.84 -49.48
C LEU A 446 -18.68 -13.44 -49.70
N PRO A 447 -18.80 -14.54 -50.49
CA PRO A 447 -20.03 -15.31 -50.59
C PRO A 447 -20.56 -15.74 -49.21
N ARG A 448 -21.88 -15.68 -49.01
CA ARG A 448 -22.54 -15.99 -47.73
C ARG A 448 -22.16 -17.37 -47.17
N GLU A 449 -22.05 -18.37 -48.04
CA GLU A 449 -21.64 -19.73 -47.67
C GLU A 449 -20.25 -19.75 -47.03
N ILE A 450 -19.33 -18.92 -47.53
CA ILE A 450 -17.97 -18.78 -46.99
C ILE A 450 -18.02 -18.08 -45.64
N VAL A 451 -18.78 -16.98 -45.51
CA VAL A 451 -18.94 -16.25 -44.23
C VAL A 451 -19.52 -17.16 -43.14
N MET A 452 -20.54 -17.96 -43.46
CA MET A 452 -21.14 -18.92 -42.52
C MET A 452 -20.16 -20.03 -42.12
N ASN A 453 -19.40 -20.58 -43.07
CA ASN A 453 -18.38 -21.60 -42.78
C ASN A 453 -17.25 -21.05 -41.89
N LEU A 454 -16.80 -19.82 -42.16
CA LEU A 454 -15.79 -19.16 -41.33
C LEU A 454 -16.29 -18.89 -39.90
N LEU A 455 -17.55 -18.46 -39.78
CA LEU A 455 -18.17 -18.23 -38.47
C LEU A 455 -18.33 -19.54 -37.70
N GLU A 456 -18.84 -20.60 -38.34
CA GLU A 456 -19.01 -21.92 -37.73
C GLU A 456 -17.68 -22.42 -37.15
N LYS A 457 -16.57 -22.26 -37.88
CA LYS A 457 -15.23 -22.62 -37.40
C LYS A 457 -14.76 -21.81 -36.19
N LEU A 458 -15.13 -20.54 -36.08
CA LEU A 458 -14.85 -19.72 -34.90
C LEU A 458 -15.78 -20.02 -33.72
N GLU A 459 -16.98 -20.54 -33.97
CA GLU A 459 -17.98 -20.85 -32.93
C GLU A 459 -17.85 -22.26 -32.36
N VAL A 460 -16.94 -23.09 -32.90
CA VAL A 460 -16.59 -24.39 -32.31
C VAL A 460 -16.25 -24.22 -30.84
N ARG A 461 -16.71 -25.15 -29.99
CA ARG A 461 -16.66 -25.08 -28.52
C ARG A 461 -15.25 -24.85 -27.93
N ARG A 462 -14.18 -25.05 -28.74
CA ARG A 462 -12.78 -24.78 -28.42
C ARG A 462 -11.99 -24.44 -29.71
N PRO A 463 -11.97 -23.19 -30.17
CA PRO A 463 -11.07 -22.80 -31.26
C PRO A 463 -9.63 -22.87 -30.75
N ILE A 464 -8.67 -23.12 -31.64
CA ILE A 464 -7.25 -23.26 -31.30
C ILE A 464 -6.46 -22.30 -32.20
N CYS A 465 -5.63 -21.46 -31.61
CA CYS A 465 -4.64 -20.69 -32.37
C CYS A 465 -3.56 -21.62 -32.91
N MET A 466 -3.33 -21.61 -34.22
CA MET A 466 -2.36 -22.50 -34.87
C MET A 466 -0.92 -22.18 -34.47
N ILE A 467 -0.57 -20.90 -34.26
CA ILE A 467 0.77 -20.49 -33.80
C ILE A 467 1.01 -20.92 -32.35
N CYS A 468 0.05 -20.65 -31.46
CA CYS A 468 0.17 -21.05 -30.05
C CYS A 468 0.15 -22.58 -29.86
N ALA A 469 -0.46 -23.31 -30.79
CA ALA A 469 -0.43 -24.77 -30.81
C ALA A 469 0.96 -25.30 -31.24
N GLU A 470 1.59 -24.67 -32.22
CA GLU A 470 2.93 -25.02 -32.72
C GLU A 470 4.01 -24.78 -31.64
N GLN A 471 4.00 -23.60 -31.01
CA GLN A 471 5.01 -23.20 -30.01
C GLN A 471 5.04 -24.11 -28.77
N ARG A 472 3.94 -24.81 -28.47
CA ARG A 472 3.83 -25.71 -27.30
C ARG A 472 4.27 -27.15 -27.57
N LYS A 473 4.54 -27.55 -28.81
CA LYS A 473 5.15 -28.87 -29.10
C LYS A 473 6.57 -29.01 -28.52
N ASN A 474 7.23 -27.90 -28.20
CA ASN A 474 8.60 -27.88 -27.65
C ASN A 474 8.67 -28.09 -26.14
N TYR A 475 7.53 -28.19 -25.43
CA TYR A 475 7.48 -28.54 -24.00
C TYR A 475 6.86 -29.94 -23.84
N MET A 476 7.70 -30.93 -23.57
CA MET A 476 7.28 -32.32 -23.34
C MET A 476 6.57 -32.47 -21.99
N ASP A 477 5.27 -32.15 -21.94
CA ASP A 477 4.33 -32.76 -20.97
C ASP A 477 2.95 -32.97 -21.60
N SER A 478 2.67 -34.22 -21.95
CA SER A 478 1.46 -34.67 -22.64
C SER A 478 0.21 -34.75 -21.74
N ARG A 479 0.09 -33.92 -20.70
CA ARG A 479 -1.07 -33.91 -19.78
C ARG A 479 -1.76 -32.57 -19.59
N THR A 480 -1.29 -31.50 -20.23
CA THR A 480 -1.94 -30.18 -20.23
C THR A 480 -2.03 -29.62 -21.65
N GLY A 481 -2.97 -30.15 -22.44
CA GLY A 481 -3.38 -29.49 -23.69
C GLY A 481 -3.96 -28.09 -23.43
N PRO A 482 -4.12 -27.24 -24.46
CA PRO A 482 -4.60 -25.87 -24.31
C PRO A 482 -5.97 -25.88 -23.65
N LYS A 483 -6.05 -25.46 -22.39
CA LYS A 483 -7.32 -25.33 -21.66
C LYS A 483 -8.06 -24.04 -21.98
N GLU A 484 -7.39 -23.08 -22.63
CA GLU A 484 -7.91 -21.74 -22.85
C GLU A 484 -8.05 -21.44 -24.35
N PRO A 485 -9.22 -20.91 -24.79
CA PRO A 485 -9.43 -20.50 -26.17
C PRO A 485 -8.49 -19.34 -26.56
N PRO A 486 -8.21 -19.15 -27.86
CA PRO A 486 -7.40 -18.03 -28.34
C PRO A 486 -7.98 -16.70 -27.89
N GLU A 487 -7.12 -15.86 -27.31
CA GLU A 487 -7.45 -14.48 -26.97
C GLU A 487 -7.69 -13.69 -28.25
N ASN A 488 -8.86 -13.03 -28.34
CA ASN A 488 -9.29 -12.26 -29.51
C ASN A 488 -9.17 -13.08 -30.82
N ALA A 489 -9.85 -14.22 -30.87
CA ALA A 489 -9.80 -15.17 -31.98
C ALA A 489 -10.18 -14.53 -33.33
N VAL A 490 -9.31 -14.68 -34.32
CA VAL A 490 -9.57 -14.30 -35.72
C VAL A 490 -9.38 -15.50 -36.64
N ILE A 491 -10.12 -15.48 -37.75
CA ILE A 491 -10.02 -16.47 -38.81
C ILE A 491 -9.65 -15.80 -40.14
N THR A 492 -8.82 -16.49 -40.90
CA THR A 492 -8.41 -16.07 -42.25
C THR A 492 -9.35 -16.66 -43.31
N THR A 493 -9.34 -16.13 -44.54
CA THR A 493 -10.04 -16.74 -45.69
C THR A 493 -9.65 -18.19 -45.93
N CYS A 494 -8.39 -18.55 -45.62
CA CYS A 494 -7.87 -19.92 -45.70
C CYS A 494 -8.28 -20.82 -44.52
N CYS A 495 -9.23 -20.36 -43.69
CA CYS A 495 -9.82 -21.08 -42.56
C CYS A 495 -8.86 -21.43 -41.40
N HIS A 496 -7.72 -20.76 -41.29
CA HIS A 496 -6.83 -20.91 -40.13
C HIS A 496 -7.18 -19.88 -39.06
N ILE A 497 -7.20 -20.35 -37.80
CA ILE A 497 -7.57 -19.57 -36.61
C ILE A 497 -6.31 -19.17 -35.84
N PHE A 498 -6.28 -17.92 -35.39
CA PHE A 498 -5.18 -17.34 -34.64
C PHE A 498 -5.69 -16.48 -33.47
N CYS A 499 -4.83 -16.23 -32.48
CA CYS A 499 -4.98 -15.03 -31.65
C CYS A 499 -4.69 -13.82 -32.54
N TYR A 500 -5.40 -12.70 -32.35
CA TYR A 500 -5.19 -11.48 -33.15
C TYR A 500 -3.72 -11.03 -33.14
N GLU A 501 -3.09 -10.98 -31.97
CA GLU A 501 -1.69 -10.58 -31.82
C GLU A 501 -0.73 -11.52 -32.57
N CYS A 502 -0.95 -12.84 -32.51
CA CYS A 502 -0.13 -13.80 -33.23
C CYS A 502 -0.26 -13.65 -34.76
N ALA A 503 -1.45 -13.31 -35.26
CA ALA A 503 -1.64 -13.04 -36.68
C ALA A 503 -0.94 -11.74 -37.10
N GLN A 504 -1.06 -10.68 -36.30
CA GLN A 504 -0.42 -9.39 -36.56
C GLN A 504 1.11 -9.48 -36.55
N GLU A 505 1.70 -10.19 -35.58
CA GLU A 505 3.14 -10.41 -35.50
C GLU A 505 3.67 -11.20 -36.71
N SER A 506 2.91 -12.20 -37.18
CA SER A 506 3.27 -12.93 -38.40
C SER A 506 3.18 -12.04 -39.65
N LEU A 507 2.17 -11.16 -39.72
CA LEU A 507 1.97 -10.24 -40.85
C LEU A 507 3.02 -9.12 -40.88
N SER A 508 3.61 -8.75 -39.75
CA SER A 508 4.73 -7.79 -39.74
C SER A 508 6.04 -8.38 -40.28
N GLU A 509 6.15 -9.72 -40.34
CA GLU A 509 7.31 -10.41 -40.94
C GLU A 509 7.05 -10.79 -42.41
N GLU A 510 5.94 -11.49 -42.69
CA GLU A 510 5.57 -11.93 -44.04
C GLU A 510 4.05 -11.74 -44.27
N GLU A 511 3.64 -11.16 -45.41
CA GLU A 511 2.22 -11.02 -45.83
C GLU A 511 1.59 -12.35 -46.32
N VAL A 512 1.81 -13.44 -45.57
CA VAL A 512 1.29 -14.77 -45.88
C VAL A 512 0.78 -15.46 -44.61
N CYS A 513 -0.17 -16.37 -44.79
CA CYS A 513 -0.66 -17.21 -43.72
C CYS A 513 0.49 -18.10 -43.19
N PRO A 514 0.79 -18.08 -41.88
CA PRO A 514 1.90 -18.87 -41.32
C PRO A 514 1.70 -20.39 -41.44
N VAL A 515 0.48 -20.88 -41.72
CA VAL A 515 0.18 -22.31 -41.84
C VAL A 515 0.27 -22.80 -43.29
N CYS A 516 -0.41 -22.10 -44.22
CA CYS A 516 -0.54 -22.57 -45.61
C CYS A 516 0.17 -21.68 -46.64
N LYS A 517 0.84 -20.60 -46.20
CA LYS A 517 1.59 -19.66 -47.04
C LYS A 517 0.76 -18.95 -48.13
N GLN A 518 -0.57 -18.98 -48.05
CA GLN A 518 -1.44 -18.16 -48.90
C GLN A 518 -1.30 -16.68 -48.55
N LYS A 519 -1.39 -15.78 -49.55
CA LYS A 519 -1.32 -14.33 -49.34
C LYS A 519 -2.35 -13.88 -48.31
N LEU A 520 -1.90 -13.13 -47.31
CA LEU A 520 -2.72 -12.65 -46.21
C LEU A 520 -2.38 -11.19 -45.92
N SER A 521 -3.41 -10.37 -45.72
CA SER A 521 -3.30 -8.99 -45.24
C SER A 521 -4.08 -8.83 -43.95
N SER A 522 -3.84 -7.74 -43.21
CA SER A 522 -4.57 -7.42 -41.98
C SER A 522 -6.09 -7.33 -42.21
N GLU A 523 -6.50 -6.88 -43.39
CA GLU A 523 -7.90 -6.73 -43.80
C GLU A 523 -8.61 -8.08 -43.96
N LEU A 524 -7.86 -9.16 -44.23
CA LEU A 524 -8.38 -10.53 -44.40
C LEU A 524 -8.43 -11.33 -43.08
N LEU A 525 -8.34 -10.65 -41.94
CA LEU A 525 -8.52 -11.22 -40.60
C LEU A 525 -9.95 -10.93 -40.11
N PHE A 526 -10.77 -11.97 -40.01
CA PHE A 526 -12.17 -11.81 -39.61
C PHE A 526 -12.38 -12.25 -38.16
N SER A 527 -12.96 -11.35 -37.36
CA SER A 527 -13.38 -11.65 -36.00
C SER A 527 -14.84 -12.14 -35.98
N ARG A 528 -15.24 -12.81 -34.89
CA ARG A 528 -16.62 -13.27 -34.70
C ARG A 528 -17.66 -12.15 -34.84
N PRO A 529 -17.46 -10.93 -34.29
CA PRO A 529 -18.35 -9.80 -34.53
C PRO A 529 -18.47 -9.40 -36.00
N VAL A 530 -17.35 -9.34 -36.74
CA VAL A 530 -17.32 -8.94 -38.17
C VAL A 530 -18.15 -9.90 -39.02
N LEU A 531 -17.98 -11.21 -38.83
CA LEU A 531 -18.72 -12.22 -39.60
C LEU A 531 -20.22 -12.23 -39.24
N ARG A 532 -20.56 -11.97 -37.96
CA ARG A 532 -21.97 -11.86 -37.54
C ARG A 532 -22.67 -10.65 -38.13
N LEU A 533 -21.99 -9.50 -38.22
CA LEU A 533 -22.54 -8.30 -38.86
C LEU A 533 -22.93 -8.58 -40.32
N CYS A 534 -22.08 -9.29 -41.07
CA CYS A 534 -22.36 -9.63 -42.47
C CYS A 534 -23.54 -10.61 -42.66
N ILE A 535 -23.94 -11.32 -41.61
CA ILE A 535 -25.11 -12.23 -41.64
C ILE A 535 -26.39 -11.49 -41.21
N SER A 536 -26.27 -10.50 -40.31
CA SER A 536 -27.40 -9.76 -39.77
C SER A 536 -27.96 -8.68 -40.72
N ASP A 537 -27.12 -8.07 -41.56
CA ASP A 537 -27.50 -6.95 -42.45
C ASP A 537 -28.60 -7.30 -43.49
N GLU A 538 -28.88 -8.59 -43.77
CA GLU A 538 -29.94 -9.00 -44.73
C GLU A 538 -31.28 -9.38 -44.08
N LEU A 539 -31.35 -9.59 -42.76
CA LEU A 539 -32.62 -9.83 -42.08
C LEU A 539 -33.46 -8.54 -42.01
N GLU A 540 -32.83 -7.36 -42.02
CA GLU A 540 -33.51 -6.07 -42.14
C GLU A 540 -33.96 -5.77 -43.58
N SER A 541 -33.25 -6.26 -44.61
CA SER A 541 -33.69 -6.05 -46.01
C SER A 541 -34.87 -6.95 -46.41
N TYR A 542 -34.97 -8.17 -45.86
CA TYR A 542 -36.12 -9.05 -46.11
C TYR A 542 -37.37 -8.64 -45.33
N ALA A 543 -37.24 -7.99 -44.17
CA ALA A 543 -38.36 -7.50 -43.37
C ALA A 543 -39.06 -6.26 -43.98
N ILE A 544 -38.47 -5.63 -45.00
CA ILE A 544 -39.03 -4.45 -45.69
C ILE A 544 -39.76 -4.86 -46.99
N THR A 545 -39.64 -6.10 -47.45
CA THR A 545 -40.30 -6.60 -48.69
C THR A 545 -41.12 -7.88 -48.51
N SER A 546 -41.73 -8.11 -47.35
CA SER A 546 -42.77 -9.14 -47.15
C SER A 546 -44.04 -8.57 -46.55
#